data_AF-A0A961BU01-F1
#
_entry.id   AF-A0A961BU01-F1
#
_cell.length_a   1.000
_cell.length_b   1.000
_cell.length_c   1.000
_cell.angle_alpha   90.00
_cell.angle_beta   90.00
_cell.angle_gamma   90.00
#
_symmetry.space_group_name_H-M   'P 1'
#
loop_
_entity.id
_entity.type
_entity.pdbx_description
1 polymer ?
#
loop_
_entity_poly.entity_id
_entity_poly.type
_entity_poly.pdbx_seq_one_letter_code
_entity_poly.pdbx_strand_id
1 'polypeptide(L)'
;MWRGTDLASDQSGSWQDAALDQLQVWRRNLAIHTGLVLLLALVALIPAVGEEHLQVAAYIALVGVPWSVGMQWWFERTGRLPLLLPFGDALLPCIVVMLAPQLLAPSLVVLTAACAVAAMGYGARIGLLTAMTGTIGMGLAALSNDISGWGVAIVIYGMTSGAIAFALGTMSESERDLRRRHVELTSGIDAIVWEQVEAKPNRLYVNQRATDLLGYPAAAFLEPGFWRSKVHPDDVDEVRRRYRDAVRRGQNLEVDYRLVAADGRIVHLQDRMRVEVDELGRPVHVRGVMVDVTGRREAEAQARRYLDLVDSIQLALVVLTPDPTDPESLVVVDANPEAAAVLSTRPGESSGRTLHDIVAAPG
;
A
#
# COMPACT_ATOMS: atom_id res chain seq x y z
N MET A 1 5.05 20.34 -36.69
CA MET A 1 4.57 21.27 -35.64
C MET A 1 4.25 20.42 -34.42
N TRP A 2 5.25 20.22 -33.57
CA TRP A 2 5.14 19.49 -32.30
C TRP A 2 4.21 20.26 -31.36
N ARG A 3 3.18 19.62 -30.79
CA ARG A 3 2.41 20.12 -29.64
C ARG A 3 2.64 19.19 -28.46
N GLY A 4 2.78 19.83 -27.30
CA GLY A 4 3.49 19.33 -26.14
C GLY A 4 2.83 18.16 -25.44
N THR A 5 3.70 17.36 -24.84
CA THR A 5 3.40 16.35 -23.83
C THR A 5 2.91 17.04 -22.55
N ASP A 6 1.63 16.91 -22.23
CA ASP A 6 1.08 17.20 -20.91
C ASP A 6 1.51 16.09 -19.93
N LEU A 7 2.64 16.31 -19.26
CA LEU A 7 3.16 15.52 -18.14
C LEU A 7 2.62 16.03 -16.78
N ALA A 8 1.34 16.41 -16.71
CA ALA A 8 0.79 17.09 -15.53
C ALA A 8 -0.24 16.31 -14.70
N SER A 9 -0.61 15.07 -15.06
CA SER A 9 -1.69 14.34 -14.36
C SER A 9 -1.22 13.21 -13.44
N ASP A 10 0.07 12.88 -13.37
CA ASP A 10 0.57 11.70 -12.63
C ASP A 10 0.99 12.00 -11.17
N GLN A 11 1.03 13.26 -10.74
CA GLN A 11 1.52 13.59 -9.40
C GLN A 11 0.43 13.68 -8.32
N SER A 12 -0.83 13.94 -8.66
CA SER A 12 -1.87 14.30 -7.70
C SER A 12 -2.23 13.21 -6.68
N GLY A 13 -2.18 11.93 -7.07
CA GLY A 13 -2.40 10.79 -6.17
C GLY A 13 -1.27 10.59 -5.16
N SER A 14 -0.01 10.68 -5.64
CA SER A 14 1.18 10.48 -4.80
C SER A 14 1.31 11.52 -3.67
N TRP A 15 0.92 12.77 -3.92
CA TRP A 15 0.96 13.85 -2.93
C TRP A 15 -0.13 13.69 -1.86
N GLN A 16 -1.31 13.20 -2.22
CA GLN A 16 -2.42 12.99 -1.28
C GLN A 16 -2.12 11.85 -0.32
N ASP A 17 -1.58 10.74 -0.82
CA ASP A 17 -1.20 9.59 0.01
C ASP A 17 -0.02 9.94 0.93
N ALA A 18 0.97 10.68 0.42
CA ALA A 18 2.09 11.16 1.24
C ALA A 18 1.63 12.13 2.34
N ALA A 19 0.68 13.02 2.04
CA ALA A 19 0.13 13.96 3.02
C ALA A 19 -0.73 13.26 4.08
N LEU A 20 -1.51 12.25 3.70
CA LEU A 20 -2.28 11.42 4.64
C LEU A 20 -1.37 10.60 5.55
N ASP A 21 -0.28 10.05 5.04
CA ASP A 21 0.71 9.33 5.84
C ASP A 21 1.42 10.27 6.83
N GLN A 22 1.83 11.47 6.39
CA GLN A 22 2.40 12.52 7.27
C GLN A 22 1.43 12.93 8.38
N LEU A 23 0.13 13.08 8.07
CA LEU A 23 -0.89 13.45 9.03
C LEU A 23 -1.12 12.34 10.08
N GLN A 24 -1.13 11.07 9.67
CA GLN A 24 -1.26 9.95 10.60
C GLN A 24 -0.05 9.85 11.53
N VAL A 25 1.16 9.97 10.98
CA VAL A 25 2.40 9.99 11.77
C VAL A 25 2.39 11.16 12.74
N TRP A 26 1.98 12.35 12.29
CA TRP A 26 1.89 13.55 13.11
C TRP A 26 0.91 13.37 14.28
N ARG A 27 -0.33 12.95 14.01
CA ARG A 27 -1.35 12.75 15.06
C ARG A 27 -0.88 11.77 16.13
N ARG A 28 -0.25 10.68 15.71
CA ARG A 28 0.34 9.69 16.63
C ARG A 28 1.45 10.32 17.48
N ASN A 29 2.39 11.01 16.86
CA ASN A 29 3.52 11.61 17.56
C ASN A 29 3.07 12.71 18.54
N LEU A 30 2.12 13.54 18.14
CA LEU A 30 1.56 14.58 19.00
C LEU A 30 0.80 14.00 20.20
N ALA A 31 0.02 12.93 20.00
CA ALA A 31 -0.68 12.25 21.09
C ALA A 31 0.31 11.66 22.11
N ILE A 32 1.37 11.03 21.63
CA ILE A 32 2.43 10.47 22.49
C ILE A 32 3.16 11.59 23.24
N HIS A 33 3.53 12.67 22.54
CA HIS A 33 4.18 13.83 23.15
C HIS A 33 3.32 14.44 24.26
N THR A 34 2.04 14.71 23.96
CA THR A 34 1.10 15.26 24.94
C THR A 34 0.96 14.34 26.15
N GLY A 35 0.89 13.03 25.92
CA GLY A 35 0.88 12.03 26.99
C GLY A 35 2.14 12.06 27.86
N LEU A 36 3.31 12.25 27.26
CA LEU A 36 4.60 12.32 27.97
C LEU A 36 4.73 13.60 28.80
N VAL A 37 4.28 14.75 28.28
CA VAL A 37 4.18 16.01 29.04
C VAL A 37 3.23 15.87 30.23
N LEU A 38 2.05 15.26 30.03
CA LEU A 38 1.09 15.02 31.11
C LEU A 38 1.63 14.05 32.16
N LEU A 39 2.33 12.99 31.74
CA LEU A 39 2.95 12.02 32.65
C LEU A 39 4.02 12.70 33.52
N LEU A 40 4.88 13.53 32.93
CA LEU A 40 5.89 14.31 33.66
C LEU A 40 5.24 15.25 34.67
N ALA A 41 4.18 15.97 34.28
CA ALA A 41 3.45 16.86 35.18
C ALA A 41 2.79 16.08 36.34
N LEU A 42 2.24 14.89 36.06
CA LEU A 42 1.66 14.00 37.07
C LEU A 42 2.70 13.48 38.06
N VAL A 43 3.87 13.04 37.57
CA VAL A 43 4.98 12.62 38.44
C VAL A 43 5.46 13.80 39.30
N ALA A 44 5.57 14.99 38.70
CA ALA A 44 5.95 16.20 39.41
C ALA A 44 4.93 16.62 40.48
N LEU A 45 3.66 16.17 40.43
CA LEU A 45 2.66 16.44 41.48
C LEU A 45 2.82 15.56 42.73
N ILE A 46 3.67 14.52 42.69
CA ILE A 46 3.86 13.62 43.83
C ILE A 46 4.58 14.40 44.95
N PRO A 47 4.02 14.53 46.17
CA PRO A 47 4.62 15.33 47.25
C PRO A 47 6.03 14.86 47.66
N ALA A 48 6.34 13.58 47.44
CA ALA A 48 7.66 12.99 47.68
C ALA A 48 8.76 13.54 46.75
N VAL A 49 8.39 14.28 45.69
CA VAL A 49 9.32 14.96 44.79
C VAL A 49 9.95 16.20 45.42
N GLY A 50 9.34 16.79 46.45
CA GLY A 50 9.88 17.93 47.18
C GLY A 50 8.83 19.02 47.41
N GLU A 51 9.16 20.04 48.19
CA GLU A 51 8.20 21.10 48.55
C GLU A 51 7.73 21.91 47.33
N GLU A 52 8.55 22.01 46.27
CA GLU A 52 8.22 22.75 45.05
C GLU A 52 7.54 21.91 43.95
N HIS A 53 7.07 20.69 44.26
CA HIS A 53 6.42 19.75 43.34
C HIS A 53 5.30 20.40 42.49
N LEU A 54 4.46 21.25 43.09
CA LEU A 54 3.42 22.02 42.39
C LEU A 54 3.98 23.04 41.38
N GLN A 55 5.09 23.70 41.70
CA GLN A 55 5.72 24.68 40.81
C GLN A 55 6.37 23.98 39.60
N VAL A 56 7.03 22.84 39.83
CA VAL A 56 7.62 22.02 38.77
C VAL A 56 6.54 21.50 37.82
N ALA A 57 5.43 20.99 38.35
CA ALA A 57 4.30 20.54 37.53
C ALA A 57 3.69 21.69 36.71
N ALA A 58 3.52 22.87 37.31
CA ALA A 58 3.03 24.06 36.61
C ALA A 58 3.99 24.49 35.49
N TYR A 59 5.31 24.43 35.71
CA TYR A 59 6.29 24.77 34.70
C TYR A 59 6.29 23.80 33.51
N ILE A 60 6.20 22.48 33.77
CA ILE A 60 6.08 21.46 32.73
C ILE A 60 4.88 21.74 31.82
N ALA A 61 3.73 22.09 32.41
CA ALA A 61 2.54 22.46 31.65
C ALA A 61 2.73 23.78 30.87
N LEU A 62 3.32 24.80 31.51
CA LEU A 62 3.51 26.13 30.92
C LEU A 62 4.52 26.14 29.76
N VAL A 63 5.47 25.20 29.72
CA VAL A 63 6.43 25.08 28.61
C VAL A 63 5.99 24.02 27.61
N GLY A 64 5.60 22.84 28.07
CA GLY A 64 5.27 21.71 27.20
C GLY A 64 4.00 21.91 26.38
N VAL A 65 2.94 22.49 26.96
CA VAL A 65 1.67 22.69 26.26
C VAL A 65 1.82 23.76 25.16
N PRO A 66 2.39 24.95 25.40
CA PRO A 66 2.61 25.92 24.32
C PRO A 66 3.55 25.41 23.22
N TRP A 67 4.58 24.62 23.56
CA TRP A 67 5.44 23.96 22.57
C TRP A 67 4.64 23.02 21.66
N SER A 68 3.78 22.19 22.26
CA SER A 68 2.88 21.27 21.53
C SER A 68 1.95 22.03 20.58
N VAL A 69 1.32 23.11 21.07
CA VAL A 69 0.42 23.97 20.28
C VAL A 69 1.18 24.65 19.14
N GLY A 70 2.39 25.14 19.40
CA GLY A 70 3.24 25.75 18.38
C GLY A 70 3.63 24.77 17.26
N MET A 71 3.95 23.53 17.63
CA MET A 71 4.27 22.47 16.66
C MET A 71 3.05 22.01 15.86
N GLN A 72 1.87 21.96 16.50
CA GLN A 72 0.59 21.73 15.81
C GLN A 72 0.30 22.83 14.79
N TRP A 73 0.42 24.09 15.19
CA TRP A 73 0.24 25.23 14.30
C TRP A 73 1.25 25.23 13.14
N TRP A 74 2.51 24.86 13.41
CA TRP A 74 3.53 24.70 12.38
C TRP A 74 3.16 23.62 11.36
N PHE A 75 2.70 22.45 11.84
CA PHE A 75 2.30 21.35 10.98
C PHE A 75 1.10 21.75 10.10
N GLU A 76 0.09 22.40 10.67
CA GLU A 76 -1.08 22.90 9.93
C GLU A 76 -0.68 23.90 8.83
N ARG A 77 0.33 24.73 9.08
CA ARG A 77 0.79 25.74 8.11
C ARG A 77 1.69 25.18 7.02
N THR A 78 2.53 24.19 7.34
CA THR A 78 3.59 23.70 6.45
C THR A 78 3.27 22.36 5.79
N GLY A 79 2.34 21.58 6.36
CA GLY A 79 2.05 20.21 5.94
C GLY A 79 3.21 19.24 6.13
N ARG A 80 4.24 19.62 6.89
CA ARG A 80 5.46 18.84 7.10
C ARG A 80 5.63 18.51 8.57
N LEU A 81 6.08 17.29 8.83
CA LEU A 81 6.47 16.85 10.18
C LEU A 81 7.53 17.80 10.80
N PRO A 82 7.28 18.37 11.98
CA PRO A 82 8.19 19.30 12.62
C PRO A 82 9.41 18.56 13.19
N LEU A 83 10.55 18.72 12.52
CA LEU A 83 11.82 18.10 12.93
C LEU A 83 12.32 18.57 14.30
N LEU A 84 11.82 19.71 14.80
CA LEU A 84 12.20 20.28 16.08
C LEU A 84 11.46 19.65 17.27
N LEU A 85 10.30 19.02 17.05
CA LEU A 85 9.49 18.46 18.15
C LEU A 85 10.34 17.51 19.03
N PRO A 86 11.04 16.48 18.49
CA PRO A 86 11.82 15.54 19.30
C PRO A 86 12.88 16.18 20.21
N PHE A 87 13.47 17.29 19.75
CA PHE A 87 14.49 17.99 20.52
C PHE A 87 13.87 18.75 21.70
N GLY A 88 12.66 19.30 21.53
CA GLY A 88 11.90 19.86 22.65
C GLY A 88 11.56 18.80 23.71
N ASP A 89 11.18 17.61 23.28
CA ASP A 89 10.89 16.46 24.15
C ASP A 89 12.12 16.03 24.95
N ALA A 90 13.32 16.20 24.36
CA ALA A 90 14.57 15.91 25.04
C ALA A 90 15.00 17.01 26.02
N LEU A 91 14.70 18.27 25.72
CA LEU A 91 15.08 19.40 26.56
C LEU A 91 14.18 19.56 27.80
N LEU A 92 12.90 19.22 27.70
CA LEU A 92 11.96 19.38 28.81
C LEU A 92 12.38 18.62 30.08
N PRO A 93 12.77 17.33 30.04
CA PRO A 93 13.31 16.62 31.20
C PRO A 93 14.62 17.24 31.74
N CYS A 94 15.45 17.83 30.87
CA CYS A 94 16.68 18.49 31.30
C CYS A 94 16.37 19.72 32.16
N ILE A 95 15.37 20.53 31.74
CA ILE A 95 14.93 21.69 32.51
C ILE A 95 14.31 21.26 33.84
N VAL A 96 13.53 20.17 33.85
CA VAL A 96 12.97 19.61 35.09
C VAL A 96 14.07 19.27 36.10
N VAL A 97 15.17 18.66 35.65
CA VAL A 97 16.31 18.35 36.54
C VAL A 97 17.05 19.61 36.99
N MET A 98 17.08 20.67 36.16
CA MET A 98 17.64 21.95 36.58
C MET A 98 16.85 22.59 37.74
N LEU A 99 15.53 22.42 37.76
CA LEU A 99 14.65 22.96 38.81
C LEU A 99 14.51 22.03 40.02
N ALA A 100 14.55 20.71 39.79
CA ALA A 100 14.37 19.67 40.80
C ALA A 100 15.41 18.55 40.59
N PRO A 101 16.64 18.71 41.11
CA PRO A 101 17.77 17.79 40.90
C PRO A 101 17.48 16.34 41.30
N GLN A 102 16.63 16.14 42.31
CA GLN A 102 16.15 14.85 42.79
C GLN A 102 15.38 14.04 41.74
N LEU A 103 14.92 14.68 40.66
CA LEU A 103 14.22 14.03 39.55
C LEU A 103 15.16 13.51 38.45
N LEU A 104 16.49 13.50 38.66
CA LEU A 104 17.44 13.00 37.65
C LEU A 104 17.04 11.61 37.10
N ALA A 105 16.86 10.62 37.98
CA ALA A 105 16.53 9.26 37.60
C ALA A 105 15.20 9.12 36.81
N PRO A 106 14.06 9.64 37.28
CA PRO A 106 12.81 9.58 36.51
C PRO A 106 12.89 10.36 35.19
N SER A 107 13.61 11.49 35.15
CA SER A 107 13.81 12.25 33.91
C SER A 107 14.60 11.49 32.86
N LEU A 108 15.60 10.68 33.25
CA LEU A 108 16.33 9.80 32.32
C LEU A 108 15.42 8.72 31.69
N VAL A 109 14.47 8.18 32.45
CA VAL A 109 13.49 7.19 31.93
C VAL A 109 12.60 7.83 30.88
N VAL A 110 12.05 9.01 31.19
CA VAL A 110 11.19 9.75 30.27
C VAL A 110 11.95 10.16 29.00
N LEU A 111 13.20 10.59 29.17
CA LEU A 111 14.06 10.96 28.06
C LEU A 111 14.39 9.75 27.15
N THR A 112 14.52 8.55 27.72
CA THR A 112 14.67 7.31 26.95
C THR A 112 13.44 7.01 26.11
N ALA A 113 12.24 7.19 26.67
CA ALA A 113 10.99 7.06 25.92
C ALA A 113 10.87 8.10 24.80
N ALA A 114 11.23 9.35 25.05
CA ALA A 114 11.26 10.40 24.03
C ALA A 114 12.19 10.06 22.85
N CYS A 115 13.37 9.50 23.13
CA CYS A 115 14.30 9.04 22.08
C CYS A 115 13.74 7.89 21.24
N ALA A 116 13.07 6.93 21.88
CA ALA A 116 12.41 5.83 21.18
C ALA A 116 11.32 6.33 20.23
N VAL A 117 10.49 7.26 20.69
CA VAL A 117 9.42 7.88 19.89
C VAL A 117 10.00 8.68 18.73
N ALA A 118 11.07 9.45 18.98
CA ALA A 118 11.80 10.17 17.94
C ALA A 118 12.32 9.22 16.84
N ALA A 119 12.92 8.11 17.23
CA ALA A 119 13.44 7.11 16.31
C ALA A 119 12.34 6.44 15.46
N MET A 120 11.22 6.05 16.08
CA MET A 120 10.07 5.47 15.36
C MET A 120 9.40 6.48 14.43
N GLY A 121 9.26 7.74 14.87
CA GLY A 121 8.56 8.78 14.13
C GLY A 121 9.37 9.35 12.97
N TYR A 122 10.66 9.60 13.20
CA TYR A 122 11.51 10.41 12.33
C TYR A 122 12.75 9.67 11.79
N GLY A 123 12.94 8.41 12.17
CA GLY A 123 14.06 7.57 11.72
C GLY A 123 15.27 7.59 12.66
N ALA A 124 16.21 6.70 12.39
CA ALA A 124 17.35 6.42 13.28
C ALA A 124 18.22 7.66 13.52
N ARG A 125 18.43 8.47 12.47
CA ARG A 125 19.28 9.68 12.54
C ARG A 125 18.74 10.72 13.51
N ILE A 126 17.44 11.03 13.42
CA ILE A 126 16.81 12.01 14.32
C ILE A 126 16.71 11.45 15.73
N GLY A 127 16.43 10.15 15.89
CA GLY A 127 16.48 9.47 17.18
C GLY A 127 17.84 9.59 17.88
N LEU A 128 18.94 9.32 17.17
CA LEU A 128 20.30 9.47 17.72
C LEU A 128 20.61 10.91 18.12
N LEU A 129 20.28 11.88 17.26
CA LEU A 129 20.51 13.30 17.58
C LEU A 129 19.70 13.74 18.81
N THR A 130 18.49 13.21 18.97
CA THR A 130 17.65 13.45 20.15
C THR A 130 18.31 12.87 21.41
N ALA A 131 18.84 11.65 21.34
CA ALA A 131 19.58 11.01 22.44
C ALA A 131 20.85 11.77 22.81
N MET A 132 21.61 12.24 21.82
CA MET A 132 22.80 13.09 22.06
C MET A 132 22.41 14.41 22.73
N THR A 133 21.35 15.06 22.26
CA THR A 133 20.83 16.31 22.83
C THR A 133 20.41 16.12 24.28
N GLY A 134 19.66 15.05 24.56
CA GLY A 134 19.26 14.69 25.92
C GLY A 134 20.44 14.35 26.83
N THR A 135 21.45 13.64 26.32
CA THR A 135 22.65 13.27 27.10
C THR A 135 23.44 14.52 27.49
N ILE A 136 23.67 15.42 26.53
CA ILE A 136 24.38 16.69 26.77
C ILE A 136 23.58 17.57 27.72
N GLY A 137 22.28 17.73 27.47
CA GLY A 137 21.39 18.54 28.31
C GLY A 137 21.33 18.05 29.75
N MET A 138 21.24 16.74 29.96
CA MET A 138 21.24 16.16 31.29
C MET A 138 22.60 16.32 31.99
N GLY A 139 23.70 16.17 31.25
CA GLY A 139 25.06 16.42 31.77
C GLY A 139 25.22 17.85 32.27
N LEU A 140 24.76 18.83 31.49
CA LEU A 140 24.78 20.23 31.89
C LEU A 140 23.88 20.50 33.11
N ALA A 141 22.67 19.93 33.14
CA ALA A 141 21.74 20.07 34.26
C ALA A 141 22.28 19.46 35.56
N ALA A 142 23.00 18.34 35.47
CA ALA A 142 23.61 17.69 36.63
C ALA A 142 24.85 18.45 37.13
N LEU A 143 25.66 19.01 36.22
CA LEU A 143 26.78 19.88 36.55
C LEU A 143 26.33 21.18 37.22
N SER A 144 25.25 21.81 36.74
CA SER A 144 24.77 23.08 37.32
C SER A 144 24.21 22.93 38.74
N ASN A 145 23.88 21.71 39.16
CA ASN A 145 23.27 21.41 40.45
C ASN A 145 24.18 20.62 41.40
N ASP A 146 25.47 20.49 41.07
CA ASP A 146 26.46 19.74 41.86
C ASP A 146 25.97 18.35 42.32
N ILE A 147 25.26 17.64 41.44
CA ILE A 147 24.77 16.30 41.75
C ILE A 147 25.98 15.37 41.92
N SER A 148 25.94 14.44 42.87
CA SER A 148 27.01 13.44 43.02
C SER A 148 26.69 12.17 42.24
N GLY A 149 27.69 11.55 41.62
CA GLY A 149 27.53 10.25 40.94
C GLY A 149 26.73 10.25 39.63
N TRP A 150 26.35 11.42 39.09
CA TRP A 150 25.55 11.51 37.85
C TRP A 150 26.26 10.97 36.60
N GLY A 151 27.60 11.00 36.58
CA GLY A 151 28.39 10.64 35.40
C GLY A 151 28.09 9.23 34.88
N VAL A 152 27.99 8.25 35.79
CA VAL A 152 27.66 6.87 35.42
C VAL A 152 26.24 6.77 34.87
N ALA A 153 25.26 7.43 35.51
CA ALA A 153 23.87 7.40 35.07
C ALA A 153 23.68 8.00 33.67
N ILE A 154 24.34 9.12 33.38
CA ILE A 154 24.24 9.81 32.07
C ILE A 154 24.96 9.03 30.98
N VAL A 155 26.10 8.39 31.28
CA VAL A 155 26.79 7.51 30.32
C VAL A 155 25.93 6.29 29.99
N ILE A 156 25.36 5.63 31.01
CA ILE A 156 24.44 4.49 30.81
C ILE A 156 23.24 4.92 29.97
N TYR A 157 22.62 6.06 30.31
CA TYR A 157 21.52 6.60 29.53
C TYR A 157 21.94 6.88 28.08
N GLY A 158 23.06 7.55 27.84
CA GLY A 158 23.50 7.89 26.48
C GLY A 158 23.76 6.64 25.63
N MET A 159 24.38 5.61 26.21
CA MET A 159 24.60 4.33 25.55
C MET A 159 23.28 3.59 25.27
N THR A 160 22.40 3.46 26.27
CA THR A 160 21.14 2.72 26.15
C THR A 160 20.16 3.42 25.21
N SER A 161 19.98 4.73 25.35
CA SER A 161 19.11 5.53 24.47
C SER A 161 19.63 5.59 23.03
N GLY A 162 20.95 5.66 22.82
CA GLY A 162 21.56 5.57 21.49
C GLY A 162 21.32 4.20 20.85
N ALA A 163 21.50 3.10 21.59
CA ALA A 163 21.22 1.76 21.10
C ALA A 163 19.73 1.56 20.78
N ILE A 164 18.83 2.04 21.64
CA ILE A 164 17.38 2.01 21.43
C ILE A 164 17.00 2.82 20.18
N ALA A 165 17.52 4.03 20.05
CA ALA A 165 17.24 4.90 18.90
C ALA A 165 17.73 4.26 17.59
N PHE A 166 18.91 3.62 17.62
CA PHE A 166 19.44 2.90 16.47
C PHE A 166 18.57 1.68 16.12
N ALA A 167 18.26 0.81 17.08
CA ALA A 167 17.51 -0.42 16.85
C ALA A 167 16.07 -0.13 16.38
N LEU A 168 15.36 0.79 17.05
CA LEU A 168 13.99 1.12 16.68
C LEU A 168 13.91 1.95 15.40
N GLY A 169 14.88 2.83 15.16
CA GLY A 169 14.94 3.63 13.95
C GLY A 169 15.19 2.76 12.72
N THR A 170 16.19 1.87 12.78
CA THR A 170 16.49 0.93 11.70
C THR A 170 15.37 -0.07 11.48
N MET A 171 14.74 -0.58 12.54
CA MET A 171 13.57 -1.46 12.44
C MET A 171 12.39 -0.74 11.75
N SER A 172 12.07 0.49 12.17
CA SER A 172 10.98 1.26 11.56
C SER A 172 11.26 1.61 10.09
N GLU A 173 12.50 1.94 9.75
CA GLU A 173 12.94 2.15 8.36
C GLU A 173 12.80 0.85 7.55
N SER A 174 13.22 -0.29 8.10
CA SER A 174 13.08 -1.59 7.44
C SER A 174 11.62 -2.00 7.21
N GLU A 175 10.73 -1.73 8.17
CA GLU A 175 9.29 -1.98 8.02
C GLU A 175 8.69 -1.09 6.93
N ARG A 176 9.06 0.20 6.90
CA ARG A 176 8.62 1.13 5.86
C ARG A 176 9.11 0.69 4.48
N ASP A 177 10.37 0.28 4.37
CA ASP A 177 10.96 -0.21 3.14
C ASP A 177 10.32 -1.52 2.67
N LEU A 178 10.08 -2.46 3.59
CA LEU A 178 9.39 -3.71 3.28
C LEU A 178 7.96 -3.43 2.80
N ARG A 179 7.25 -2.53 3.48
CA ARG A 179 5.89 -2.11 3.10
C ARG A 179 5.88 -1.42 1.73
N ARG A 180 6.84 -0.53 1.46
CA ARG A 180 7.02 0.11 0.15
C ARG A 180 7.30 -0.90 -0.94
N ARG A 181 8.25 -1.82 -0.73
CA ARG A 181 8.55 -2.89 -1.69
C ARG A 181 7.36 -3.82 -1.89
N HIS A 182 6.59 -4.11 -0.85
CA HIS A 182 5.37 -4.91 -0.98
C HIS A 182 4.33 -4.20 -1.87
N VAL A 183 4.17 -2.90 -1.71
CA VAL A 183 3.32 -2.07 -2.59
C VAL A 183 3.90 -2.02 -4.00
N GLU A 184 5.21 -1.83 -4.16
CA GLU A 184 5.87 -1.73 -5.47
C GLU A 184 5.82 -3.05 -6.27
N LEU A 185 6.08 -4.19 -5.62
CA LEU A 185 5.99 -5.52 -6.22
C LEU A 185 4.55 -5.87 -6.64
N THR A 186 3.55 -5.29 -5.99
CA THR A 186 2.13 -5.45 -6.35
C THR A 186 1.65 -4.41 -7.36
N SER A 187 2.30 -3.26 -7.46
CA SER A 187 2.01 -2.20 -8.45
C SER A 187 2.59 -2.47 -9.84
N GLY A 188 3.61 -3.30 -9.98
CA GLY A 188 4.17 -3.71 -11.28
C GLY A 188 3.34 -4.77 -12.02
N ILE A 189 2.35 -5.36 -11.35
CA ILE A 189 1.42 -6.33 -11.94
C ILE A 189 0.25 -5.54 -12.51
N ASP A 190 -0.09 -5.77 -13.79
CA ASP A 190 -1.29 -5.20 -14.42
C ASP A 190 -2.58 -5.92 -13.92
N ALA A 191 -2.78 -5.90 -12.61
CA ALA A 191 -3.89 -6.54 -11.94
C ALA A 191 -4.22 -5.81 -10.63
N ILE A 192 -5.50 -5.88 -10.25
CA ILE A 192 -5.95 -5.39 -8.95
C ILE A 192 -5.66 -6.47 -7.90
N VAL A 193 -4.87 -6.13 -6.88
CA VAL A 193 -4.58 -7.01 -5.75
C VAL A 193 -5.45 -6.57 -4.57
N TRP A 194 -6.13 -7.51 -3.94
CA TRP A 194 -6.99 -7.23 -2.79
C TRP A 194 -6.84 -8.29 -1.69
N GLU A 195 -7.03 -7.87 -0.44
CA GLU A 195 -7.01 -8.74 0.74
C GLU A 195 -8.11 -8.33 1.72
N GLN A 196 -8.85 -9.30 2.24
CA GLN A 196 -9.85 -9.11 3.28
C GLN A 196 -9.55 -10.03 4.48
N VAL A 197 -9.63 -9.46 5.68
CA VAL A 197 -9.54 -10.21 6.94
C VAL A 197 -10.97 -10.58 7.39
N GLU A 198 -11.31 -11.87 7.44
CA GLU A 198 -12.68 -12.31 7.70
C GLU A 198 -13.14 -11.95 9.13
N ALA A 199 -12.23 -12.02 10.11
CA ALA A 199 -12.50 -11.60 11.48
C ALA A 199 -12.77 -10.09 11.64
N LYS A 200 -12.42 -9.29 10.62
CA LYS A 200 -12.56 -7.82 10.60
C LYS A 200 -12.98 -7.38 9.20
N PRO A 201 -14.26 -7.53 8.80
CA PRO A 201 -14.70 -7.29 7.42
C PRO A 201 -14.45 -5.87 6.89
N ASN A 202 -14.22 -4.88 7.78
CA ASN A 202 -13.83 -3.50 7.43
C ASN A 202 -12.32 -3.33 7.14
N ARG A 203 -11.52 -4.40 7.21
CA ARG A 203 -10.12 -4.42 6.76
C ARG A 203 -10.05 -5.07 5.39
N LEU A 204 -10.31 -4.24 4.38
CA LEU A 204 -9.98 -4.53 2.99
C LEU A 204 -8.69 -3.76 2.65
N TYR A 205 -7.76 -4.41 1.99
CA TYR A 205 -6.67 -3.78 1.26
C TYR A 205 -6.96 -3.92 -0.22
N VAL A 206 -6.69 -2.86 -0.99
CA VAL A 206 -6.74 -2.88 -2.46
C VAL A 206 -5.59 -2.00 -2.98
N ASN A 207 -4.88 -2.46 -4.01
CA ASN A 207 -3.79 -1.69 -4.60
C ASN A 207 -4.31 -0.55 -5.50
N GLN A 208 -3.40 0.37 -5.88
CA GLN A 208 -3.71 1.56 -6.67
C GLN A 208 -4.34 1.25 -8.03
N ARG A 209 -4.03 0.08 -8.62
CA ARG A 209 -4.56 -0.35 -9.92
C ARG A 209 -6.09 -0.36 -9.96
N ALA A 210 -6.77 -0.60 -8.83
CA ALA A 210 -8.23 -0.53 -8.76
C ALA A 210 -8.77 0.86 -9.09
N THR A 211 -8.11 1.91 -8.57
CA THR A 211 -8.48 3.29 -8.86
C THR A 211 -8.18 3.64 -10.31
N ASP A 212 -7.02 3.22 -10.82
CA ASP A 212 -6.61 3.54 -12.19
C ASP A 212 -7.53 2.87 -13.23
N LEU A 213 -7.93 1.62 -12.99
CA LEU A 213 -8.77 0.85 -13.91
C LEU A 213 -10.26 1.21 -13.80
N LEU A 214 -10.77 1.32 -12.57
CA LEU A 214 -12.21 1.44 -12.30
C LEU A 214 -12.66 2.88 -12.04
N GLY A 215 -11.74 3.82 -11.81
CA GLY A 215 -12.04 5.24 -11.59
C GLY A 215 -12.63 5.57 -10.21
N TYR A 216 -12.63 4.62 -9.27
CA TYR A 216 -13.09 4.83 -7.90
C TYR A 216 -11.91 5.00 -6.93
N PRO A 217 -11.98 5.94 -5.97
CA PRO A 217 -10.93 6.07 -4.97
C PRO A 217 -10.83 4.80 -4.12
N ALA A 218 -9.61 4.37 -3.76
CA ALA A 218 -9.36 3.18 -2.94
C ALA A 218 -10.21 3.16 -1.66
N ALA A 219 -10.43 4.32 -1.04
CA ALA A 219 -11.26 4.47 0.15
C ALA A 219 -12.71 4.03 -0.04
N ALA A 220 -13.28 4.13 -1.25
CA ALA A 220 -14.66 3.71 -1.51
C ALA A 220 -14.81 2.18 -1.41
N PHE A 221 -13.77 1.42 -1.75
CA PHE A 221 -13.79 -0.05 -1.63
C PHE A 221 -13.87 -0.53 -0.17
N LEU A 222 -13.52 0.32 0.80
CA LEU A 222 -13.66 0.03 2.23
C LEU A 222 -15.11 0.12 2.71
N GLU A 223 -15.99 0.77 1.95
CA GLU A 223 -17.39 0.94 2.34
C GLU A 223 -18.15 -0.41 2.25
N PRO A 224 -18.89 -0.80 3.30
CA PRO A 224 -19.62 -2.06 3.31
C PRO A 224 -20.57 -2.20 2.11
N GLY A 225 -20.33 -3.22 1.29
CA GLY A 225 -21.17 -3.52 0.14
C GLY A 225 -20.90 -2.66 -1.11
N PHE A 226 -19.91 -1.76 -1.08
CA PHE A 226 -19.53 -0.97 -2.25
C PHE A 226 -19.21 -1.84 -3.44
N TRP A 227 -18.29 -2.80 -3.29
CA TRP A 227 -17.92 -3.71 -4.38
C TRP A 227 -19.15 -4.39 -5.00
N ARG A 228 -20.07 -4.89 -4.16
CA ARG A 228 -21.31 -5.53 -4.61
C ARG A 228 -22.21 -4.59 -5.43
N SER A 229 -22.23 -3.30 -5.09
CA SER A 229 -23.01 -2.29 -5.82
C SER A 229 -22.43 -1.98 -7.21
N LYS A 230 -21.17 -2.35 -7.46
CA LYS A 230 -20.47 -2.09 -8.72
C LYS A 230 -20.36 -3.31 -9.61
N VAL A 231 -20.61 -4.51 -9.11
CA VAL A 231 -20.75 -5.71 -9.94
C VAL A 231 -21.99 -5.56 -10.84
N HIS A 232 -21.88 -5.96 -12.10
CA HIS A 232 -22.96 -5.90 -13.07
C HIS A 232 -24.20 -6.65 -12.53
N PRO A 233 -25.42 -6.10 -12.64
CA PRO A 233 -26.63 -6.65 -12.01
C PRO A 233 -26.85 -8.15 -12.24
N ASP A 234 -26.63 -8.61 -13.47
CA ASP A 234 -26.79 -10.03 -13.85
C ASP A 234 -25.80 -10.97 -13.14
N ASP A 235 -24.61 -10.47 -12.77
CA ASP A 235 -23.52 -11.28 -12.23
C ASP A 235 -23.57 -11.33 -10.68
N VAL A 236 -24.24 -10.35 -10.03
CA VAL A 236 -24.21 -10.15 -8.57
C VAL A 236 -24.54 -11.42 -7.79
N ASP A 237 -25.63 -12.09 -8.14
CA ASP A 237 -26.12 -13.23 -7.36
C ASP A 237 -25.27 -14.49 -7.53
N GLU A 238 -24.76 -14.72 -8.75
CA GLU A 238 -23.86 -15.83 -9.02
C GLU A 238 -22.53 -15.65 -8.31
N VAL A 239 -21.87 -14.50 -8.50
CA VAL A 239 -20.56 -14.25 -7.90
C VAL A 239 -20.63 -14.32 -6.39
N ARG A 240 -21.67 -13.71 -5.78
CA ARG A 240 -21.89 -13.76 -4.34
C ARG A 240 -22.09 -15.18 -3.81
N ARG A 241 -22.83 -16.02 -4.54
CA ARG A 241 -23.03 -17.43 -4.17
C ARG A 241 -21.70 -18.18 -4.19
N ARG A 242 -20.96 -18.10 -5.29
CA ARG A 242 -19.67 -18.78 -5.46
C ARG A 242 -18.63 -18.31 -4.44
N TYR A 243 -18.57 -17.01 -4.18
CA TYR A 243 -17.72 -16.42 -3.14
C TYR A 243 -18.02 -17.01 -1.75
N ARG A 244 -19.29 -16.97 -1.32
CA ARG A 244 -19.68 -17.49 0.00
C ARG A 244 -19.39 -18.98 0.14
N ASP A 245 -19.63 -19.76 -0.92
CA ASP A 245 -19.37 -21.20 -0.89
C ASP A 245 -17.87 -21.50 -0.79
N ALA A 246 -17.03 -20.75 -1.52
CA ALA A 246 -15.58 -20.90 -1.46
C ALA A 246 -15.02 -20.51 -0.07
N VAL A 247 -15.44 -19.38 0.49
CA VAL A 247 -15.03 -18.94 1.84
C VAL A 247 -15.46 -19.95 2.90
N ARG A 248 -16.71 -20.42 2.87
CA ARG A 248 -17.23 -21.43 3.80
C ARG A 248 -16.45 -22.74 3.76
N ARG A 249 -15.96 -23.13 2.58
CA ARG A 249 -15.23 -24.38 2.38
C ARG A 249 -13.71 -24.23 2.52
N GLY A 250 -13.20 -23.01 2.70
CA GLY A 250 -11.76 -22.76 2.72
C GLY A 250 -11.08 -23.07 1.39
N GLN A 251 -11.79 -22.89 0.26
CA GLN A 251 -11.32 -23.28 -1.07
C GLN A 251 -10.96 -22.07 -1.93
N ASN A 252 -10.04 -22.26 -2.87
CA ASN A 252 -9.73 -21.27 -3.89
C ASN A 252 -10.92 -21.11 -4.84
N LEU A 253 -11.10 -19.89 -5.37
CA LEU A 253 -12.14 -19.58 -6.33
C LEU A 253 -11.55 -18.82 -7.51
N GLU A 254 -11.94 -19.24 -8.70
CA GLU A 254 -11.77 -18.48 -9.95
C GLU A 254 -13.15 -18.16 -10.51
N VAL A 255 -13.41 -16.88 -10.75
CA VAL A 255 -14.70 -16.38 -11.24
C VAL A 255 -14.47 -15.20 -12.17
N ASP A 256 -15.13 -15.26 -13.33
CA ASP A 256 -15.20 -14.16 -14.27
C ASP A 256 -16.49 -13.37 -14.01
N TYR A 257 -16.40 -12.05 -13.94
CA TYR A 257 -17.58 -11.18 -13.81
C TYR A 257 -17.32 -9.78 -14.33
N ARG A 258 -18.40 -9.03 -14.53
CA ARG A 258 -18.37 -7.65 -15.01
C ARG A 258 -18.47 -6.68 -13.84
N LEU A 259 -17.67 -5.61 -13.89
CA LEU A 259 -17.71 -4.52 -12.93
C LEU A 259 -17.95 -3.20 -13.68
N VAL A 260 -18.83 -2.36 -13.14
CA VAL A 260 -19.19 -1.05 -13.70
C VAL A 260 -18.27 0.03 -13.13
N ALA A 261 -17.36 0.52 -13.97
CA ALA A 261 -16.44 1.61 -13.65
C ALA A 261 -17.16 2.95 -13.40
N ALA A 262 -16.48 3.91 -12.80
CA ALA A 262 -17.05 5.22 -12.44
C ALA A 262 -17.52 6.04 -13.65
N ASP A 263 -16.88 5.82 -14.81
CA ASP A 263 -17.23 6.42 -16.11
C ASP A 263 -18.33 5.65 -16.85
N GLY A 264 -18.86 4.57 -16.27
CA GLY A 264 -19.90 3.73 -16.85
C GLY A 264 -19.39 2.61 -17.75
N ARG A 265 -18.07 2.47 -17.98
CA ARG A 265 -17.52 1.33 -18.72
C ARG A 265 -17.79 0.02 -17.99
N ILE A 266 -18.05 -1.03 -18.77
CA ILE A 266 -18.09 -2.40 -18.26
C ILE A 266 -16.69 -2.98 -18.39
N VAL A 267 -16.08 -3.32 -17.26
CA VAL A 267 -14.77 -3.96 -17.20
C VAL A 267 -14.98 -5.44 -16.92
N HIS A 268 -14.46 -6.30 -17.80
CA HIS A 268 -14.48 -7.74 -17.61
C HIS A 268 -13.29 -8.16 -16.74
N LEU A 269 -13.57 -8.65 -15.55
CA LEU A 269 -12.56 -9.09 -14.60
C LEU A 269 -12.55 -10.61 -14.49
N GLN A 270 -11.35 -11.18 -14.51
CA GLN A 270 -11.09 -12.52 -14.02
C GLN A 270 -10.51 -12.42 -12.61
N ASP A 271 -11.25 -12.91 -11.62
CA ASP A 271 -10.86 -12.85 -10.22
C ASP A 271 -10.44 -14.22 -9.72
N ARG A 272 -9.23 -14.30 -9.19
CA ARG A 272 -8.66 -15.51 -8.59
C ARG A 272 -8.37 -15.22 -7.12
N MET A 273 -9.05 -15.93 -6.23
CA MET A 273 -8.87 -15.79 -4.79
C MET A 273 -8.46 -17.09 -4.11
N ARG A 274 -7.69 -16.93 -3.03
CA ARG A 274 -7.27 -17.97 -2.10
C ARG A 274 -7.82 -17.67 -0.71
N VAL A 275 -8.35 -18.70 -0.06
CA VAL A 275 -8.83 -18.64 1.32
C VAL A 275 -7.79 -19.29 2.22
N GLU A 276 -7.37 -18.58 3.25
CA GLU A 276 -6.50 -19.07 4.32
C GLU A 276 -7.36 -19.40 5.54
N VAL A 277 -7.16 -20.59 6.09
CA VAL A 277 -7.92 -21.11 7.24
C VAL A 277 -7.02 -21.34 8.44
N ASP A 278 -7.58 -21.22 9.65
CA ASP A 278 -6.89 -21.55 10.90
C ASP A 278 -6.82 -23.08 11.14
N GLU A 279 -6.21 -23.48 12.25
CA GLU A 279 -6.09 -24.88 12.69
C GLU A 279 -7.45 -25.57 12.91
N LEU A 280 -8.53 -24.80 13.08
CA LEU A 280 -9.90 -25.30 13.26
C LEU A 280 -10.70 -25.25 11.94
N GLY A 281 -10.05 -24.95 10.82
CA GLY A 281 -10.68 -24.87 9.49
C GLY A 281 -11.53 -23.63 9.27
N ARG A 282 -11.40 -22.59 10.09
CA ARG A 282 -12.16 -21.33 9.96
C ARG A 282 -11.39 -20.36 9.07
N PRO A 283 -12.04 -19.69 8.10
CA PRO A 283 -11.39 -18.70 7.25
C PRO A 283 -10.90 -17.50 8.08
N VAL A 284 -9.63 -17.12 7.88
CA VAL A 284 -8.97 -15.99 8.55
C VAL A 284 -8.66 -14.88 7.57
N HIS A 285 -8.13 -15.24 6.39
CA HIS A 285 -7.79 -14.30 5.33
C HIS A 285 -8.34 -14.77 3.99
N VAL A 286 -8.81 -13.82 3.18
CA VAL A 286 -9.12 -14.03 1.77
C VAL A 286 -8.28 -13.06 0.97
N ARG A 287 -7.52 -13.55 0.00
CA ARG A 287 -6.68 -12.73 -0.87
C ARG A 287 -6.98 -13.05 -2.32
N GLY A 288 -7.06 -12.04 -3.17
CA GLY A 288 -7.33 -12.24 -4.57
C GLY A 288 -6.63 -11.27 -5.50
N VAL A 289 -6.62 -11.65 -6.76
CA VAL A 289 -6.08 -10.86 -7.87
C VAL A 289 -7.16 -10.81 -8.96
N MET A 290 -7.55 -9.61 -9.35
CA MET A 290 -8.47 -9.36 -10.47
C MET A 290 -7.68 -8.85 -11.67
N VAL A 291 -7.76 -9.58 -12.78
CA VAL A 291 -7.10 -9.22 -14.04
C VAL A 291 -8.15 -8.69 -15.01
N ASP A 292 -7.86 -7.57 -15.66
CA ASP A 292 -8.69 -7.06 -16.75
C ASP A 292 -8.52 -7.96 -17.98
N VAL A 293 -9.61 -8.59 -18.41
CA VAL A 293 -9.67 -9.43 -19.60
C VAL A 293 -10.53 -8.81 -20.70
N THR A 294 -10.89 -7.52 -20.58
CA THR A 294 -11.74 -6.79 -21.54
C THR A 294 -11.09 -6.78 -22.91
N GLY A 295 -9.85 -6.28 -23.04
CA GLY A 295 -9.15 -6.22 -24.33
C GLY A 295 -8.94 -7.59 -24.97
N ARG A 296 -8.67 -8.64 -24.17
CA ARG A 296 -8.57 -10.01 -24.67
C ARG A 296 -9.91 -10.49 -25.24
N ARG A 297 -11.01 -10.28 -24.51
CA ARG A 297 -12.36 -10.67 -24.95
C ARG A 297 -12.81 -9.90 -26.20
N GLU A 298 -12.51 -8.61 -26.28
CA GLU A 298 -12.80 -7.79 -27.46
C GLU A 298 -12.03 -8.27 -28.70
N ALA A 299 -10.74 -8.57 -28.54
CA ALA A 299 -9.92 -9.13 -29.62
C ALA A 299 -10.43 -10.51 -30.08
N GLU A 300 -10.77 -11.40 -29.15
CA GLU A 300 -11.36 -12.71 -29.45
C GLU A 300 -12.70 -12.57 -30.18
N ALA A 301 -13.57 -11.66 -29.74
CA ALA A 301 -14.87 -11.40 -30.37
C ALA A 301 -14.72 -10.79 -31.78
N GLN A 302 -13.77 -9.88 -31.97
CA GLN A 302 -13.49 -9.29 -33.27
C GLN A 302 -12.91 -10.33 -34.24
N ALA A 303 -11.98 -11.17 -33.79
CA ALA A 303 -11.45 -12.28 -34.58
C ALA A 303 -12.58 -13.25 -34.99
N ARG A 304 -13.48 -13.59 -34.06
CA ARG A 304 -14.64 -14.44 -34.35
C ARG A 304 -15.55 -13.82 -35.40
N ARG A 305 -15.84 -12.52 -35.30
CA ARG A 305 -16.67 -11.80 -36.27
C ARG A 305 -16.06 -11.76 -37.67
N TYR A 306 -14.73 -11.65 -37.78
CA TYR A 306 -14.06 -11.74 -39.08
C TYR A 306 -14.16 -13.13 -39.70
N LEU A 307 -13.98 -14.19 -38.90
CA LEU A 307 -14.16 -15.56 -39.38
C LEU A 307 -15.60 -15.80 -39.85
N ASP A 308 -16.59 -15.41 -39.04
CA ASP A 308 -18.00 -15.55 -39.41
C ASP A 308 -18.33 -14.76 -40.70
N LEU A 309 -17.71 -13.59 -40.90
CA LEU A 309 -17.87 -12.82 -42.13
C LEU A 309 -17.27 -13.56 -43.33
N VAL A 310 -16.03 -14.06 -43.21
CA VAL A 310 -15.35 -14.80 -44.28
C VAL A 310 -16.13 -16.07 -44.66
N ASP A 311 -16.66 -16.78 -43.68
CA ASP A 311 -17.47 -17.98 -43.88
C ASP A 311 -18.81 -17.67 -44.57
N SER A 312 -19.33 -16.46 -44.44
CA SER A 312 -20.57 -16.01 -45.09
C SER A 312 -20.37 -15.52 -46.55
N ILE A 313 -19.12 -15.34 -47.00
CA ILE A 313 -18.84 -14.85 -48.36
C ILE A 313 -19.21 -15.93 -49.38
N GLN A 314 -20.10 -15.58 -50.32
CA GLN A 314 -20.59 -16.44 -51.42
C GLN A 314 -19.59 -16.58 -52.59
N LEU A 315 -18.32 -16.24 -52.37
CA LEU A 315 -17.22 -16.34 -53.34
C LEU A 315 -16.19 -17.32 -52.78
N ALA A 316 -15.68 -18.21 -53.63
CA ALA A 316 -14.55 -19.06 -53.27
C ALA A 316 -13.30 -18.22 -52.97
N LEU A 317 -12.86 -18.23 -51.71
CA LEU A 317 -11.67 -17.58 -51.21
C LEU A 317 -10.66 -18.62 -50.74
N VAL A 318 -9.48 -18.63 -51.37
CA VAL A 318 -8.34 -19.48 -50.98
C VAL A 318 -7.16 -18.58 -50.63
N VAL A 319 -6.56 -18.79 -49.46
CA VAL A 319 -5.32 -18.13 -49.04
C VAL A 319 -4.17 -19.08 -49.31
N LEU A 320 -3.21 -18.62 -50.11
CA LEU A 320 -2.06 -19.40 -50.57
C LEU A 320 -0.76 -18.77 -50.06
N THR A 321 0.22 -19.60 -49.70
CA THR A 321 1.59 -19.16 -49.47
C THR A 321 2.56 -19.98 -50.32
N PRO A 322 3.72 -19.41 -50.72
CA PRO A 322 4.78 -20.20 -51.34
C PRO A 322 5.23 -21.34 -50.44
N ASP A 323 5.52 -22.50 -51.01
CA ASP A 323 6.13 -23.62 -50.27
C ASP A 323 7.58 -23.24 -49.90
N PRO A 324 7.99 -23.36 -48.63
CA PRO A 324 9.36 -23.06 -48.20
C PRO A 324 10.42 -23.99 -48.82
N THR A 325 10.03 -25.16 -49.33
CA THR A 325 10.93 -26.15 -49.97
C THR A 325 10.96 -26.04 -51.48
N ASP A 326 9.90 -25.52 -52.10
CA ASP A 326 9.78 -25.31 -53.54
C ASP A 326 9.07 -23.97 -53.83
N PRO A 327 9.80 -22.89 -54.16
CA PRO A 327 9.21 -21.57 -54.40
C PRO A 327 8.22 -21.50 -55.57
N GLU A 328 8.20 -22.49 -56.49
CA GLU A 328 7.23 -22.57 -57.59
C GLU A 328 5.91 -23.24 -57.15
N SER A 329 5.90 -23.84 -55.97
CA SER A 329 4.76 -24.53 -55.37
C SER A 329 3.98 -23.61 -54.41
N LEU A 330 2.66 -23.75 -54.41
CA LEU A 330 1.75 -22.99 -53.53
C LEU A 330 1.04 -23.93 -52.56
N VAL A 331 1.11 -23.62 -51.27
CA VAL A 331 0.41 -24.34 -50.20
C VAL A 331 -0.84 -23.57 -49.81
N VAL A 332 -1.96 -24.29 -49.67
CA VAL A 332 -3.20 -23.72 -49.13
C VAL A 332 -3.02 -23.52 -47.64
N VAL A 333 -3.09 -22.27 -47.18
CA VAL A 333 -3.08 -21.95 -45.75
C VAL A 333 -4.49 -22.09 -45.20
N ASP A 334 -5.46 -21.53 -45.90
CA ASP A 334 -6.85 -21.53 -45.49
C ASP A 334 -7.79 -21.41 -46.70
N ALA A 335 -9.01 -21.90 -46.55
CA ALA A 335 -10.05 -21.85 -47.58
C ALA A 335 -11.42 -21.70 -46.93
N ASN A 336 -12.20 -20.72 -47.40
CA ASN A 336 -13.56 -20.54 -46.92
C ASN A 336 -14.48 -21.68 -47.41
N PRO A 337 -15.71 -21.82 -46.88
CA PRO A 337 -16.61 -22.93 -47.23
C PRO A 337 -16.90 -23.06 -48.73
N GLU A 338 -17.07 -21.93 -49.44
CA GLU A 338 -17.29 -21.93 -50.90
C GLU A 338 -16.07 -22.42 -51.67
N ALA A 339 -14.86 -22.05 -51.26
CA ALA A 339 -13.64 -22.58 -51.84
C ALA A 339 -13.45 -24.07 -51.55
N ALA A 340 -13.78 -24.52 -50.34
CA ALA A 340 -13.75 -25.94 -50.02
C ALA A 340 -14.68 -26.74 -50.94
N ALA A 341 -15.88 -26.22 -51.22
CA ALA A 341 -16.81 -26.82 -52.17
C ALA A 341 -16.27 -26.86 -53.60
N VAL A 342 -15.69 -25.75 -54.10
CA VAL A 342 -15.06 -25.69 -55.43
C VAL A 342 -13.88 -26.66 -55.55
N LEU A 343 -13.05 -26.74 -54.51
CA LEU A 343 -11.91 -27.65 -54.43
C LEU A 343 -12.32 -29.10 -54.16
N SER A 344 -13.62 -29.39 -53.99
CA SER A 344 -14.12 -30.73 -53.63
C SER A 344 -13.47 -31.30 -52.36
N THR A 345 -13.18 -30.44 -51.39
CA THR A 345 -12.57 -30.79 -50.09
C THR A 345 -13.52 -30.40 -48.95
N ARG A 346 -13.37 -31.02 -47.78
CA ARG A 346 -14.09 -30.53 -46.58
C ARG A 346 -13.41 -29.25 -46.05
N PRO A 347 -14.16 -28.36 -45.37
CA PRO A 347 -13.58 -27.20 -44.70
C PRO A 347 -12.41 -27.61 -43.80
N GLY A 348 -11.24 -26.97 -43.98
CA GLY A 348 -10.01 -27.26 -43.24
C GLY A 348 -9.18 -28.47 -43.72
N GLU A 349 -9.68 -29.28 -44.67
CA GLU A 349 -8.95 -30.46 -45.19
C GLU A 349 -7.93 -30.10 -46.29
N SER A 350 -8.13 -28.95 -46.94
CA SER A 350 -7.21 -28.38 -47.93
C SER A 350 -6.01 -27.67 -47.27
N SER A 351 -6.13 -27.21 -46.02
CA SER A 351 -5.07 -26.50 -45.30
C SER A 351 -3.82 -27.36 -45.11
N GLY A 352 -2.67 -26.78 -45.43
CA GLY A 352 -1.36 -27.43 -45.37
C GLY A 352 -1.01 -28.32 -46.57
N ARG A 353 -1.90 -28.45 -47.57
CA ARG A 353 -1.65 -29.22 -48.80
C ARG A 353 -1.27 -28.31 -49.96
N THR A 354 -0.47 -28.84 -50.87
CA THR A 354 -0.11 -28.18 -52.12
C THR A 354 -1.33 -28.00 -53.00
N LEU A 355 -1.54 -26.80 -53.56
CA LEU A 355 -2.66 -26.50 -54.44
C LEU A 355 -2.66 -27.42 -55.68
N HIS A 356 -1.48 -27.69 -56.25
CA HIS A 356 -1.35 -28.61 -57.37
C HIS A 356 -1.89 -30.00 -57.05
N ASP A 357 -1.61 -30.55 -55.87
CA ASP A 357 -2.06 -31.88 -55.46
C ASP A 357 -3.57 -31.97 -55.22
N ILE A 358 -4.18 -30.86 -54.80
CA ILE A 358 -5.63 -30.78 -54.60
C ILE A 358 -6.35 -30.72 -55.95
N VAL A 359 -5.85 -29.91 -56.88
CA VAL A 359 -6.48 -29.69 -58.18
C VAL A 359 -6.19 -30.83 -59.18
N ALA A 360 -5.03 -31.49 -59.05
CA ALA A 360 -4.64 -32.61 -59.92
C ALA A 360 -5.21 -33.97 -59.48
N ALA A 361 -5.85 -34.06 -58.32
CA ALA A 361 -6.49 -35.29 -57.86
C ALA A 361 -7.73 -35.60 -58.75
N PRO A 362 -7.78 -36.75 -59.45
CA PRO A 362 -8.98 -37.14 -60.20
C PRO A 362 -10.12 -37.39 -59.21
N GLY A 363 -11.25 -36.71 -59.43
CA GLY A 363 -12.45 -36.76 -58.60
C GLY A 363 -13.17 -38.10 -58.57
#